data_AF-A0A936CKH5-F1
#
_entry.id   AF-A0A936CKH5-F1
#
_cell.length_a   1.000
_cell.length_b   1.000
_cell.length_c   1.000
_cell.angle_alpha   90.00
_cell.angle_beta   90.00
_cell.angle_gamma   90.00
#
_symmetry.space_group_name_H-M   'P 1'
#
loop_
_entity.id
_entity.type
_entity.pdbx_description
1 polymer ?
#
loop_
_entity_poly.entity_id
_entity_poly.type
_entity_poly.pdbx_seq_one_letter_code
_entity_poly.pdbx_strand_id
1 'polypeptide(L)'
;MENGIVKPEGVISDFVVLVDDTLTEEFQQTLLGKIIDNEFTADIYQIEKKLDLNQVKKYFLKLEENDEREFGNLFQVKIIQIQSNKASTENEEFYKKVFGNDTEVVDSLSFRQQLRTSLQVYYDLESEKMLDFMLVKELAKTSQMEFPENFLKKWLQSTSESWAKKSGYELEHDFFHFKESLAWRILREKYSQIHEIQISRQELENYVIHSIKQKYGEFKLDEEVWRGYVRKMLEDKRTSYELLCGTGKFKSHRAYEGINDNRF
;
A
#
# COMPACT_ATOMS: atom_id res chain seq x y z
N MET A 1 6.61 -31.20 25.21
CA MET A 1 7.15 -31.96 26.35
C MET A 1 6.76 -33.42 26.24
N GLU A 2 7.51 -34.33 26.86
CA GLU A 2 7.10 -35.73 27.06
C GLU A 2 7.30 -36.07 28.53
N ASN A 3 6.24 -36.53 29.21
CA ASN A 3 6.24 -36.83 30.65
C ASN A 3 6.69 -35.66 31.57
N GLY A 4 6.42 -34.42 31.18
CA GLY A 4 6.72 -33.23 32.00
C GLY A 4 8.17 -32.74 31.96
N ILE A 5 9.00 -33.31 31.08
CA ILE A 5 10.40 -32.89 30.89
C ILE A 5 10.56 -32.25 29.51
N VAL A 6 11.34 -31.16 29.45
CA VAL A 6 11.72 -30.45 28.22
C VAL A 6 12.67 -31.34 27.42
N LYS A 7 12.34 -31.61 26.16
CA LYS A 7 13.21 -32.40 25.29
C LYS A 7 14.38 -31.53 24.81
N PRO A 8 15.65 -31.97 24.95
CA PRO A 8 16.81 -31.23 24.45
C PRO A 8 16.79 -30.97 22.93
N GLU A 9 16.13 -31.84 22.16
CA GLU A 9 15.93 -31.71 20.69
C GLU A 9 14.51 -31.26 20.32
N GLY A 10 13.80 -30.60 21.24
CA GLY A 10 12.45 -30.08 21.00
C GLY A 10 12.42 -28.87 20.07
N VAL A 11 11.23 -28.56 19.52
CA VAL A 11 11.01 -27.30 18.79
C VAL A 11 11.06 -26.13 19.77
N ILE A 12 11.89 -25.13 19.47
CA ILE A 12 12.08 -23.92 20.27
C ILE A 12 11.84 -22.73 19.35
N SER A 13 11.01 -21.79 19.80
CA SER A 13 10.65 -20.60 19.05
C SER A 13 10.22 -19.47 19.99
N ASP A 14 10.54 -18.24 19.60
CA ASP A 14 10.01 -17.04 20.23
C ASP A 14 8.84 -16.49 19.39
N PHE A 15 7.75 -16.09 20.04
CA PHE A 15 6.59 -15.50 19.39
C PHE A 15 6.02 -14.35 20.25
N VAL A 16 5.27 -13.47 19.60
CA VAL A 16 4.59 -12.34 20.26
C VAL A 16 3.10 -12.60 20.23
N VAL A 17 2.46 -12.37 21.37
CA VAL A 17 1.02 -12.53 21.54
C VAL A 17 0.42 -11.19 21.95
N LEU A 18 -0.68 -10.80 21.31
CA LEU A 18 -1.46 -9.66 21.74
C LEU A 18 -2.43 -10.11 22.84
N VAL A 19 -2.43 -9.40 23.97
CA VAL A 19 -3.35 -9.69 25.08
C VAL A 19 -4.69 -8.99 24.81
N ASP A 20 -5.47 -9.54 23.89
CA ASP A 20 -6.79 -9.05 23.50
C ASP A 20 -7.80 -10.20 23.35
N ASP A 21 -8.94 -9.95 22.69
CA ASP A 21 -10.04 -10.89 22.53
C ASP A 21 -9.75 -12.09 21.60
N THR A 22 -8.62 -12.07 20.89
CA THR A 22 -8.14 -13.18 20.06
C THR A 22 -7.69 -14.39 20.88
N LEU A 23 -7.22 -14.16 22.11
CA LEU A 23 -6.78 -15.23 23.00
C LEU A 23 -7.94 -16.04 23.57
N THR A 24 -7.67 -17.30 23.86
CA THR A 24 -8.61 -18.12 24.64
C THR A 24 -8.70 -17.60 26.07
N GLU A 25 -9.88 -17.72 26.67
CA GLU A 25 -10.10 -17.29 28.05
C GLU A 25 -9.21 -18.07 29.01
N GLU A 26 -9.03 -19.37 28.77
CA GLU A 26 -8.15 -20.23 29.56
C GLU A 26 -6.70 -19.71 29.54
N PHE A 27 -6.16 -19.42 28.35
CA PHE A 27 -4.79 -18.91 28.23
C PHE A 27 -4.65 -17.52 28.88
N GLN A 28 -5.62 -16.61 28.70
CA GLN A 28 -5.61 -15.30 29.38
C GLN A 28 -5.52 -15.44 30.90
N GLN A 29 -6.27 -16.37 31.51
CA GLN A 29 -6.21 -16.61 32.96
C GLN A 29 -4.83 -17.11 33.39
N THR A 30 -4.14 -17.89 32.57
CA THR A 30 -2.76 -18.35 32.91
C THR A 30 -1.74 -17.21 32.93
N LEU A 31 -1.97 -16.14 32.17
CA LEU A 31 -1.09 -14.98 32.11
C LEU A 31 -1.27 -14.03 33.30
N LEU A 32 -2.42 -14.08 33.99
CA LEU A 32 -2.69 -13.17 35.10
C LEU A 32 -1.69 -13.37 36.24
N GLY A 33 -1.07 -12.27 36.66
CA GLY A 33 -0.06 -12.25 37.73
C GLY A 33 1.31 -12.80 37.33
N LYS A 34 1.50 -13.19 36.06
CA LYS A 34 2.82 -13.60 35.55
C LYS A 34 3.71 -12.39 35.28
N ILE A 35 5.01 -12.57 35.50
CA ILE A 35 6.05 -11.58 35.23
C ILE A 35 7.08 -12.13 34.24
N ILE A 36 7.99 -11.27 33.79
CA ILE A 36 9.16 -11.68 33.00
C ILE A 36 9.91 -12.81 33.73
N ASP A 37 10.47 -13.74 32.95
CA ASP A 37 11.13 -14.97 33.38
C ASP A 37 10.23 -16.04 34.02
N ASN A 38 8.92 -15.83 34.13
CA ASN A 38 8.01 -16.91 34.53
C ASN A 38 7.92 -17.98 33.44
N GLU A 39 7.95 -19.23 33.89
CA GLU A 39 7.79 -20.43 33.07
C GLU A 39 6.50 -21.14 33.44
N PHE A 40 5.76 -21.61 32.44
CA PHE A 40 4.54 -22.39 32.62
C PHE A 40 4.32 -23.32 31.42
N THR A 41 3.40 -24.26 31.57
CA THR A 41 3.01 -25.16 30.48
C THR A 41 1.74 -24.65 29.82
N ALA A 42 1.70 -24.64 28.49
CA ALA A 42 0.50 -24.29 27.73
C ALA A 42 0.33 -25.25 26.55
N ASP A 43 -0.93 -25.47 26.17
CA ASP A 43 -1.28 -26.07 24.89
C ASP A 43 -1.17 -25.01 23.78
N ILE A 44 -0.25 -25.22 22.84
CA ILE A 44 0.04 -24.26 21.77
C ILE A 44 -1.18 -24.01 20.84
N TYR A 45 -2.10 -24.97 20.74
CA TYR A 45 -3.31 -24.85 19.95
C TYR A 45 -4.46 -24.15 20.69
N GLN A 46 -4.30 -23.92 22.00
CA GLN A 46 -5.29 -23.22 22.84
C GLN A 46 -4.85 -21.79 23.18
N ILE A 47 -3.85 -21.22 22.50
CA ILE A 47 -3.44 -19.84 22.75
C ILE A 47 -4.44 -18.85 22.14
N GLU A 48 -4.81 -19.03 20.86
CA GLU A 48 -5.72 -18.16 20.12
C GLU A 48 -6.95 -18.92 19.59
N LYS A 49 -8.13 -18.26 19.61
CA LYS A 49 -9.43 -18.88 19.31
C LYS A 49 -9.66 -19.29 17.85
N LYS A 50 -8.89 -18.75 16.89
CA LYS A 50 -9.21 -18.81 15.45
C LYS A 50 -8.04 -19.23 14.56
N LEU A 51 -6.97 -19.78 15.14
CA LEU A 51 -5.85 -20.29 14.35
C LEU A 51 -6.10 -21.75 13.97
N ASP A 52 -5.88 -22.07 12.70
CA ASP A 52 -5.80 -23.46 12.25
C ASP A 52 -4.44 -24.09 12.59
N LEU A 53 -4.34 -25.42 12.42
CA LEU A 53 -3.12 -26.17 12.75
C LEU A 53 -1.88 -25.67 12.00
N ASN A 54 -2.03 -25.27 10.73
CA ASN A 54 -0.90 -24.81 9.92
C ASN A 54 -0.46 -23.41 10.36
N GLN A 55 -1.42 -22.56 10.71
CA GLN A 55 -1.15 -21.22 11.25
C GLN A 55 -0.45 -21.28 12.60
N VAL A 56 -0.86 -22.17 13.51
CA VAL A 56 -0.17 -22.38 14.79
C VAL A 56 1.28 -22.82 14.58
N LYS A 57 1.51 -23.80 13.68
CA LYS A 57 2.86 -24.25 13.31
C LYS A 57 3.72 -23.13 12.74
N LYS A 58 3.16 -22.31 11.87
CA LYS A 58 3.87 -21.22 11.21
C LYS A 58 4.15 -20.05 12.15
N TYR A 59 3.17 -19.62 12.94
CA TYR A 59 3.27 -18.38 13.73
C TYR A 59 3.91 -18.60 15.09
N PHE A 60 3.52 -19.65 15.81
CA PHE A 60 4.06 -19.91 17.14
C PHE A 60 5.32 -20.77 17.09
N LEU A 61 5.34 -21.80 16.25
CA LEU A 61 6.48 -22.73 16.18
C LEU A 61 7.50 -22.38 15.10
N LYS A 62 7.19 -21.42 14.23
CA LYS A 62 8.06 -20.96 13.12
C LYS A 62 8.56 -22.12 12.25
N LEU A 63 7.70 -23.10 12.01
CA LEU A 63 7.99 -24.24 11.16
C LEU A 63 7.71 -23.91 9.70
N GLU A 64 8.56 -24.44 8.81
CA GLU A 64 8.36 -24.39 7.37
C GLU A 64 7.17 -25.27 6.96
N GLU A 65 6.54 -24.96 5.81
CA GLU A 65 5.33 -25.68 5.35
C GLU A 65 5.57 -27.18 5.10
N ASN A 66 6.81 -27.58 4.84
CA ASN A 66 7.22 -28.98 4.58
C ASN A 66 7.78 -29.68 5.83
N ASP A 67 7.62 -29.11 7.01
CA ASP A 67 8.13 -29.71 8.25
C ASP A 67 7.19 -30.82 8.77
N GLU A 68 7.63 -32.07 8.62
CA GLU A 68 6.87 -33.28 9.00
C GLU A 68 7.13 -33.75 10.45
N ARG A 69 7.84 -32.97 11.27
CA ARG A 69 8.13 -33.38 12.66
C ARG A 69 6.85 -33.54 13.46
N GLU A 70 6.72 -34.68 14.14
CA GLU A 70 5.66 -34.93 15.11
C GLU A 70 6.06 -34.43 16.50
N PHE A 71 5.19 -33.63 17.11
CA PHE A 71 5.35 -33.14 18.48
C PHE A 71 4.00 -33.07 19.19
N GLY A 72 4.03 -33.19 20.52
CA GLY A 72 2.84 -33.03 21.35
C GLY A 72 2.34 -31.59 21.39
N ASN A 73 1.13 -31.39 21.88
CA ASN A 73 0.48 -30.08 22.02
C ASN A 73 1.03 -29.23 23.19
N LEU A 74 1.60 -29.85 24.22
CA LEU A 74 2.08 -29.16 25.42
C LEU A 74 3.52 -28.66 25.28
N PHE A 75 3.70 -27.34 25.40
CA PHE A 75 4.99 -26.65 25.37
C PHE A 75 5.26 -25.94 26.70
N GLN A 76 6.55 -25.82 27.04
CA GLN A 76 6.98 -24.91 28.09
C GLN A 76 7.10 -23.51 27.49
N VAL A 77 6.39 -22.55 28.07
CA VAL A 77 6.38 -21.15 27.68
C VAL A 77 7.14 -20.35 28.74
N LYS A 78 8.08 -19.53 28.30
CA LYS A 78 8.80 -18.57 29.14
C LYS A 78 8.46 -17.16 28.70
N ILE A 79 8.08 -16.29 29.64
CA ILE A 79 7.83 -14.87 29.34
C ILE A 79 9.16 -14.13 29.21
N ILE A 80 9.51 -13.74 28.00
CA ILE A 80 10.76 -13.01 27.71
C ILE A 80 10.57 -11.50 27.90
N GLN A 81 9.43 -10.97 27.47
CA GLN A 81 9.14 -9.54 27.50
C GLN A 81 7.63 -9.29 27.64
N ILE A 82 7.28 -8.26 28.41
CA ILE A 82 5.91 -7.73 28.50
C ILE A 82 5.94 -6.28 28.04
N GLN A 83 5.17 -5.96 27.00
CA GLN A 83 4.98 -4.60 26.52
C GLN A 83 3.56 -4.15 26.85
N SER A 84 3.43 -2.93 27.39
CA SER A 84 2.13 -2.32 27.68
C SER A 84 2.04 -0.99 26.96
N ASN A 85 0.96 -0.80 26.20
CA ASN A 85 0.66 0.47 25.58
C ASN A 85 0.04 1.39 26.64
N LYS A 86 0.75 2.45 27.00
CA LYS A 86 0.23 3.51 27.85
C LYS A 86 -0.09 4.72 26.98
N ALA A 87 -1.28 5.28 27.15
CA ALA A 87 -1.63 6.54 26.51
C ALA A 87 -0.58 7.61 26.89
N SER A 88 -0.04 8.29 25.88
CA SER A 88 0.86 9.41 26.11
C SER A 88 0.08 10.58 26.70
N THR A 89 0.71 11.32 27.61
CA THR A 89 0.17 12.60 28.07
C THR A 89 0.31 13.63 26.96
N GLU A 90 -0.74 14.39 26.69
CA GLU A 90 -0.73 15.46 25.70
C GLU A 90 0.14 16.63 26.21
N ASN A 91 1.33 16.79 25.63
CA ASN A 91 2.31 17.82 25.97
C ASN A 91 3.23 18.12 24.76
N GLU A 92 4.16 19.07 24.90
CA GLU A 92 5.09 19.43 23.82
C GLU A 92 5.93 18.26 23.31
N GLU A 93 6.34 17.34 24.18
CA GLU A 93 7.11 16.15 23.77
C GLU A 93 6.25 15.21 22.90
N PHE A 94 4.97 15.06 23.24
CA PHE A 94 4.01 14.34 22.41
C PHE A 94 3.83 15.01 21.05
N TYR A 95 3.70 16.33 20.99
CA TYR A 95 3.55 17.05 19.71
C TYR A 95 4.79 16.89 18.82
N LYS A 96 6.00 16.96 19.40
CA LYS A 96 7.26 16.69 18.68
C LYS A 96 7.36 15.26 18.17
N LYS A 97 6.85 14.28 18.92
CA LYS A 97 6.78 12.88 18.44
C LYS A 97 5.80 12.70 17.28
N VAL A 98 4.70 13.45 17.25
CA VAL A 98 3.68 13.33 16.19
C VAL A 98 4.09 14.08 14.92
N PHE A 99 4.61 15.30 15.04
CA PHE A 99 4.88 16.19 13.90
C PHE A 99 6.36 16.39 13.57
N GLY A 100 7.27 15.85 14.39
CA GLY A 100 8.71 16.06 14.27
C GLY A 100 9.24 17.12 15.24
N ASN A 101 10.56 17.11 15.46
CA ASN A 101 11.20 17.97 16.46
C ASN A 101 11.11 19.47 16.14
N ASP A 102 10.95 19.81 14.86
CA ASP A 102 10.90 21.20 14.36
C ASP A 102 9.46 21.77 14.33
N THR A 103 8.51 21.07 14.96
CA THR A 103 7.11 21.53 15.00
C THR A 103 6.95 22.82 15.80
N GLU A 104 6.14 23.74 15.27
CA GLU A 104 5.70 24.97 15.97
C GLU A 104 4.51 24.71 16.91
N VAL A 105 4.00 23.48 16.95
CA VAL A 105 2.86 23.09 17.79
C VAL A 105 3.30 22.96 19.25
N VAL A 106 2.78 23.83 20.11
CA VAL A 106 3.12 23.91 21.53
C VAL A 106 1.93 23.67 22.47
N ASP A 107 0.71 23.61 21.94
CA ASP A 107 -0.50 23.53 22.73
C ASP A 107 -1.62 22.73 22.02
N SER A 108 -2.70 22.43 22.75
CA SER A 108 -3.80 21.60 22.23
C SER A 108 -4.57 22.24 21.08
N LEU A 109 -4.70 23.58 21.06
CA LEU A 109 -5.39 24.28 19.98
C LEU A 109 -4.54 24.23 18.71
N SER A 110 -3.25 24.56 18.79
CA SER A 110 -2.34 24.45 17.64
C SER A 110 -2.21 23.00 17.14
N PHE A 111 -2.22 22.02 18.05
CA PHE A 111 -2.21 20.60 17.70
C PHE A 111 -3.44 20.21 16.88
N ARG A 112 -4.64 20.55 17.36
CA ARG A 112 -5.90 20.24 16.67
C ARG A 112 -5.99 20.93 15.32
N GLN A 113 -5.50 22.17 15.23
CA GLN A 113 -5.49 22.91 13.97
C GLN A 113 -4.56 22.27 12.95
N GLN A 114 -3.32 21.93 13.34
CA GLN A 114 -2.37 21.27 12.46
C GLN A 114 -2.88 19.90 12.01
N LEU A 115 -3.44 19.12 12.93
CA LEU A 115 -4.06 17.83 12.62
C LEU A 115 -5.20 17.98 11.60
N ARG A 116 -6.07 18.98 11.79
CA ARG A 116 -7.17 19.26 10.85
C ARG A 116 -6.65 19.61 9.46
N THR A 117 -5.64 20.46 9.36
CA THR A 117 -5.01 20.83 8.08
C THR A 117 -4.42 19.61 7.38
N SER A 118 -3.66 18.78 8.11
CA SER A 118 -3.08 17.55 7.55
C SER A 118 -4.15 16.58 7.06
N LEU A 119 -5.22 16.39 7.84
CA LEU A 119 -6.35 15.55 7.44
C LEU A 119 -7.08 16.12 6.22
N GLN A 120 -7.25 17.43 6.16
CA GLN A 120 -7.92 18.07 5.02
C GLN A 120 -7.12 17.85 3.73
N VAL A 121 -5.80 18.07 3.73
CA VAL A 121 -4.94 17.81 2.55
C VAL A 121 -5.05 16.35 2.11
N TYR A 122 -5.04 15.41 3.07
CA TYR A 122 -5.21 13.99 2.77
C TYR A 122 -6.58 13.70 2.13
N TYR A 123 -7.67 14.17 2.74
CA TYR A 123 -9.02 13.90 2.25
C TYR A 123 -9.35 14.63 0.95
N ASP A 124 -8.81 15.81 0.71
CA ASP A 124 -8.97 16.51 -0.56
C ASP A 124 -8.39 15.65 -1.70
N LEU A 125 -7.17 15.12 -1.52
CA LEU A 125 -6.54 14.22 -2.50
C LEU A 125 -7.33 12.91 -2.68
N GLU A 126 -7.78 12.28 -1.60
CA GLU A 126 -8.55 11.04 -1.69
C GLU A 126 -9.93 11.26 -2.32
N SER A 127 -10.57 12.41 -2.07
CA SER A 127 -11.85 12.76 -2.68
C SER A 127 -11.72 12.97 -4.19
N GLU A 128 -10.65 13.63 -4.65
CA GLU A 128 -10.35 13.78 -6.09
C GLU A 128 -10.16 12.41 -6.75
N LYS A 129 -9.35 11.52 -6.15
CA LYS A 129 -9.14 10.16 -6.66
C LYS A 129 -10.44 9.37 -6.75
N MET A 130 -11.28 9.46 -5.71
CA MET A 130 -12.57 8.78 -5.68
C MET A 130 -13.51 9.33 -6.76
N LEU A 131 -13.55 10.64 -6.93
CA LEU A 131 -14.33 11.29 -7.98
C LEU A 131 -13.88 10.83 -9.38
N ASP A 132 -12.57 10.85 -9.64
CA ASP A 132 -11.98 10.36 -10.89
C ASP A 132 -12.41 8.91 -11.14
N PHE A 133 -12.26 8.03 -10.14
CA PHE A 133 -12.68 6.63 -10.25
C PHE A 133 -14.17 6.47 -10.56
N MET A 134 -15.04 7.20 -9.85
CA MET A 134 -16.48 7.17 -10.09
C MET A 134 -16.83 7.64 -11.50
N LEU A 135 -16.19 8.72 -11.96
CA LEU A 135 -16.40 9.28 -13.29
C LEU A 135 -15.94 8.31 -14.38
N VAL A 136 -14.76 7.69 -14.21
CA VAL A 136 -14.28 6.63 -15.12
C VAL A 136 -15.29 5.50 -15.23
N LYS A 137 -15.73 5.00 -14.07
CA LYS A 137 -16.63 3.84 -13.99
C LYS A 137 -17.97 4.13 -14.66
N GLU A 138 -18.58 5.28 -14.39
CA GLU A 138 -19.87 5.63 -14.98
C GLU A 138 -19.76 5.94 -16.47
N LEU A 139 -18.70 6.63 -16.91
CA LEU A 139 -18.49 6.87 -18.34
C LEU A 139 -18.22 5.57 -19.11
N ALA A 140 -17.42 4.66 -18.55
CA ALA A 140 -17.16 3.35 -19.15
C ALA A 140 -18.47 2.56 -19.31
N LYS A 141 -19.31 2.48 -18.27
CA LYS A 141 -20.63 1.83 -18.33
C LYS A 141 -21.55 2.45 -19.40
N THR A 142 -21.63 3.77 -19.45
CA THR A 142 -22.57 4.48 -20.33
C THR A 142 -22.15 4.40 -21.80
N SER A 143 -20.85 4.32 -22.07
CA SER A 143 -20.29 4.39 -23.43
C SER A 143 -20.47 3.14 -24.29
N GLN A 144 -20.95 2.01 -23.73
CA GLN A 144 -21.13 0.73 -24.43
C GLN A 144 -19.99 0.40 -25.41
N MET A 145 -18.73 0.62 -25.00
CA MET A 145 -17.58 0.36 -25.88
C MET A 145 -17.37 -1.14 -26.06
N GLU A 146 -17.50 -1.61 -27.29
CA GLU A 146 -17.16 -2.97 -27.67
C GLU A 146 -15.66 -3.07 -28.01
N PHE A 147 -14.99 -4.06 -27.41
CA PHE A 147 -13.58 -4.31 -27.64
C PHE A 147 -13.38 -5.70 -28.28
N PRO A 148 -12.41 -5.86 -29.22
CA PRO A 148 -12.09 -7.16 -29.80
C PRO A 148 -11.31 -8.01 -28.79
N GLU A 149 -12.02 -8.65 -27.86
CA GLU A 149 -11.43 -9.27 -26.67
C GLU A 149 -10.39 -10.33 -27.00
N ASN A 150 -10.69 -11.20 -27.96
CA ASN A 150 -9.79 -12.28 -28.37
C ASN A 150 -8.46 -11.75 -28.91
N PHE A 151 -8.49 -10.64 -29.64
CA PHE A 151 -7.29 -10.00 -30.15
C PHE A 151 -6.49 -9.36 -29.00
N LEU A 152 -7.16 -8.59 -28.14
CA LEU A 152 -6.50 -7.89 -27.03
C LEU A 152 -5.87 -8.85 -26.03
N LYS A 153 -6.55 -9.95 -25.66
CA LYS A 153 -5.98 -10.98 -24.77
C LYS A 153 -4.71 -11.58 -25.37
N LYS A 154 -4.76 -12.00 -26.65
CA LYS A 154 -3.59 -12.56 -27.35
C LYS A 154 -2.45 -11.54 -27.48
N TRP A 155 -2.78 -10.28 -27.77
CA TRP A 155 -1.82 -9.20 -27.89
C TRP A 155 -1.15 -8.87 -26.55
N LEU A 156 -1.90 -8.81 -25.46
CA LEU A 156 -1.35 -8.59 -24.12
C LEU A 156 -0.41 -9.73 -23.71
N GLN A 157 -0.82 -10.98 -23.94
CA GLN A 157 0.00 -12.15 -23.64
C GLN A 157 1.27 -12.24 -24.51
N SER A 158 1.27 -11.68 -25.72
CA SER A 158 2.45 -11.67 -26.59
C SER A 158 3.39 -10.49 -26.38
N THR A 159 2.90 -9.38 -25.82
CA THR A 159 3.67 -8.14 -25.67
C THR A 159 4.12 -7.84 -24.24
N SER A 160 3.52 -8.49 -23.23
CA SER A 160 3.86 -8.27 -21.83
C SER A 160 4.18 -9.57 -21.11
N GLU A 161 5.39 -9.67 -20.57
CA GLU A 161 5.84 -10.79 -19.75
C GLU A 161 4.93 -11.05 -18.54
N SER A 162 4.35 -9.99 -17.97
CA SER A 162 3.40 -10.10 -16.85
C SER A 162 2.07 -10.73 -17.26
N TRP A 163 1.61 -10.52 -18.50
CA TRP A 163 0.36 -11.08 -19.01
C TRP A 163 0.56 -12.47 -19.59
N ALA A 164 1.74 -12.77 -20.13
CA ALA A 164 2.10 -14.07 -20.69
C ALA A 164 1.92 -15.23 -19.70
N LYS A 165 2.08 -14.96 -18.40
CA LYS A 165 1.96 -15.96 -17.33
C LYS A 165 0.52 -16.15 -16.82
N LYS A 166 -0.40 -15.25 -17.18
CA LYS A 166 -1.78 -15.25 -16.67
C LYS A 166 -2.66 -16.20 -17.46
N SER A 167 -3.51 -16.94 -16.74
CA SER A 167 -4.48 -17.87 -17.33
C SER A 167 -5.74 -18.00 -16.48
N GLY A 168 -6.80 -18.58 -17.06
CA GLY A 168 -8.06 -18.85 -16.35
C GLY A 168 -8.65 -17.59 -15.69
N TYR A 169 -9.00 -17.70 -14.40
CA TYR A 169 -9.65 -16.63 -13.65
C TYR A 169 -8.79 -15.36 -13.55
N GLU A 170 -7.49 -15.48 -13.33
CA GLU A 170 -6.58 -14.32 -13.21
C GLU A 170 -6.56 -13.50 -14.50
N LEU A 171 -6.51 -14.18 -15.65
CA LEU A 171 -6.55 -13.52 -16.95
C LEU A 171 -7.87 -12.78 -17.16
N GLU A 172 -9.01 -13.40 -16.84
CA GLU A 172 -10.33 -12.79 -17.01
C GLU A 172 -10.54 -11.60 -16.08
N HIS A 173 -10.15 -11.74 -14.81
CA HIS A 173 -10.22 -10.67 -13.82
C HIS A 173 -9.40 -9.45 -14.25
N ASP A 174 -8.14 -9.66 -14.61
CA ASP A 174 -7.27 -8.54 -14.96
C ASP A 174 -7.63 -7.95 -16.32
N PHE A 175 -8.09 -8.78 -17.27
CA PHE A 175 -8.58 -8.31 -18.56
C PHE A 175 -9.82 -7.43 -18.43
N PHE A 176 -10.69 -7.71 -17.46
CA PHE A 176 -11.82 -6.82 -17.14
C PHE A 176 -11.33 -5.42 -16.77
N HIS A 177 -10.40 -5.30 -15.82
CA HIS A 177 -9.83 -4.02 -15.40
C HIS A 177 -9.05 -3.34 -16.52
N PHE A 178 -8.35 -4.12 -17.36
CA PHE A 178 -7.67 -3.58 -18.53
C PHE A 178 -8.64 -2.89 -19.50
N LYS A 179 -9.79 -3.51 -19.79
CA LYS A 179 -10.83 -2.92 -20.65
C LYS A 179 -11.36 -1.60 -20.08
N GLU A 180 -11.62 -1.54 -18.78
CA GLU A 180 -12.04 -0.29 -18.12
C GLU A 180 -10.99 0.81 -18.27
N SER A 181 -9.71 0.49 -18.08
CA SER A 181 -8.61 1.45 -18.26
C SER A 181 -8.47 1.91 -19.73
N LEU A 182 -8.69 1.00 -20.69
CA LEU A 182 -8.60 1.28 -22.12
C LEU A 182 -9.75 2.19 -22.57
N ALA A 183 -10.98 1.87 -22.16
CA ALA A 183 -12.15 2.70 -22.36
C ALA A 183 -11.91 4.12 -21.83
N TRP A 184 -11.40 4.22 -20.60
CA TRP A 184 -11.08 5.52 -20.01
C TRP A 184 -10.06 6.33 -20.81
N ARG A 185 -8.98 5.67 -21.26
CA ARG A 185 -7.96 6.31 -22.10
C ARG A 185 -8.56 6.86 -23.39
N ILE A 186 -9.37 6.06 -24.10
CA ILE A 186 -10.02 6.47 -25.35
C ILE A 186 -10.96 7.65 -25.13
N LEU A 187 -11.77 7.62 -24.06
CA LEU A 187 -12.67 8.72 -23.73
C LEU A 187 -11.91 10.01 -23.45
N ARG A 188 -10.86 9.95 -22.62
CA ARG A 188 -10.01 11.12 -22.35
C ARG A 188 -9.39 11.69 -23.61
N GLU A 189 -8.88 10.83 -24.49
CA GLU A 189 -8.31 11.26 -25.77
C GLU A 189 -9.35 11.96 -26.65
N LYS A 190 -10.55 11.37 -26.78
CA LYS A 190 -11.63 11.95 -27.58
C LYS A 190 -12.11 13.30 -27.03
N TYR A 191 -12.34 13.42 -25.73
CA TYR A 191 -12.75 14.69 -25.11
C TYR A 191 -11.67 15.77 -25.23
N SER A 192 -10.40 15.41 -25.05
CA SER A 192 -9.28 16.34 -25.24
C SER A 192 -9.20 16.86 -26.67
N GLN A 193 -9.51 16.03 -27.68
CA GLN A 193 -9.57 16.45 -29.07
C GLN A 193 -10.75 17.39 -29.36
N ILE A 194 -11.94 17.06 -28.85
CA ILE A 194 -13.16 17.87 -29.06
C ILE A 194 -13.00 19.28 -28.46
N HIS A 195 -12.35 19.38 -27.31
CA HIS A 195 -12.20 20.65 -26.59
C HIS A 195 -10.84 21.33 -26.85
N GLU A 196 -10.07 20.84 -27.82
CA GLU A 196 -8.76 21.40 -28.21
C GLU A 196 -7.85 21.70 -27.00
N ILE A 197 -7.88 20.81 -26.01
CA ILE A 197 -7.10 21.01 -24.78
C ILE A 197 -5.62 20.89 -25.12
N GLN A 198 -4.93 22.03 -25.16
CA GLN A 198 -3.49 22.12 -25.33
C GLN A 198 -2.82 22.25 -23.97
N ILE A 199 -1.74 21.51 -23.77
CA ILE A 199 -0.92 21.58 -22.56
C ILE A 199 0.40 22.21 -22.95
N SER A 200 0.74 23.32 -22.30
CA SER A 200 2.05 23.91 -22.51
C SER A 200 3.12 23.01 -21.89
N ARG A 201 4.32 22.99 -22.49
CA ARG A 201 5.48 22.29 -21.94
C ARG A 201 5.76 22.72 -20.50
N GLN A 202 5.56 24.00 -20.20
CA GLN A 202 5.78 24.56 -18.87
C GLN A 202 4.80 24.04 -17.82
N GLU A 203 3.52 23.89 -18.16
CA GLU A 203 2.53 23.28 -17.26
C GLU A 203 2.84 21.81 -16.98
N LEU A 204 3.30 21.08 -18.00
CA LEU A 204 3.74 19.69 -17.84
C LEU A 204 4.94 19.58 -16.90
N GLU A 205 5.98 20.40 -17.13
CA GLU A 205 7.17 20.44 -16.28
C GLU A 205 6.79 20.79 -14.83
N ASN A 206 5.99 21.84 -14.63
CA ASN A 206 5.55 22.26 -13.30
C ASN A 206 4.78 21.16 -12.56
N TYR A 207 3.89 20.46 -13.26
CA TYR A 207 3.14 19.36 -12.69
C TYR A 207 4.06 18.21 -12.25
N VAL A 208 4.98 17.77 -13.12
CA VAL A 208 5.91 16.68 -12.80
C VAL A 208 6.83 17.06 -11.64
N ILE A 209 7.35 18.30 -11.62
CA ILE A 209 8.12 18.82 -10.47
C ILE A 209 7.30 18.73 -9.18
N HIS A 210 6.03 19.16 -9.23
CA HIS A 210 5.15 19.10 -8.06
C HIS A 210 4.90 17.66 -7.59
N SER A 211 4.63 16.74 -8.51
CA SER A 211 4.42 15.32 -8.19
C SER A 211 5.66 14.64 -7.61
N ILE A 212 6.85 14.96 -8.11
CA ILE A 212 8.11 14.44 -7.58
C ILE A 212 8.37 15.00 -6.19
N LYS A 213 8.17 16.31 -5.97
CA LYS A 213 8.31 16.94 -4.65
C LYS A 213 7.37 16.32 -3.62
N GLN A 214 6.12 16.06 -3.99
CA GLN A 214 5.16 15.37 -3.12
C GLN A 214 5.60 13.94 -2.75
N LYS A 215 6.18 13.19 -3.69
CA LYS A 215 6.57 11.80 -3.47
C LYS A 215 7.89 11.62 -2.71
N TYR A 216 8.86 12.49 -2.94
CA TYR A 216 10.24 12.31 -2.46
C TYR A 216 10.64 13.27 -1.34
N GLY A 217 9.76 14.18 -0.92
CA GLY A 217 10.04 15.11 0.18
C GLY A 217 11.16 16.10 -0.13
N GLU A 218 11.50 16.92 0.86
CA GLU A 218 12.19 18.23 0.84
C GLU A 218 13.63 18.28 0.27
N PHE A 219 13.89 17.76 -0.92
CA PHE A 219 15.09 18.17 -1.65
C PHE A 219 14.95 19.66 -1.99
N LYS A 220 15.64 20.51 -1.22
CA LYS A 220 15.81 21.95 -1.46
C LYS A 220 16.77 22.16 -2.63
N LEU A 221 16.38 21.65 -3.81
CA LEU A 221 17.04 21.98 -5.06
C LEU A 221 16.46 23.29 -5.60
N ASP A 222 17.33 24.06 -6.24
CA ASP A 222 16.91 25.23 -7.01
C ASP A 222 15.92 24.82 -8.11
N GLU A 223 15.04 25.75 -8.48
CA GLU A 223 13.98 25.54 -9.47
C GLU A 223 14.56 25.16 -10.84
N GLU A 224 15.69 25.74 -11.24
CA GLU A 224 16.37 25.36 -12.49
C GLU A 224 16.89 23.91 -12.47
N VAL A 225 17.39 23.44 -11.33
CA VAL A 225 17.87 22.06 -11.20
C VAL A 225 16.70 21.08 -11.31
N TRP A 226 15.56 21.41 -10.70
CA TRP A 226 14.32 20.65 -10.84
C TRP A 226 13.84 20.60 -12.30
N ARG A 227 13.85 21.74 -13.00
CA ARG A 227 13.47 21.80 -14.42
C ARG A 227 14.40 20.99 -15.30
N GLY A 228 15.72 21.04 -15.07
CA GLY A 228 16.70 20.24 -15.80
C GLY A 228 16.48 18.73 -15.62
N TYR A 229 16.22 18.29 -14.38
CA TYR A 229 15.92 16.90 -14.08
C TYR A 229 14.63 16.42 -14.76
N VAL A 230 13.55 17.20 -14.64
CA VAL A 230 12.27 16.87 -15.26
C VAL A 230 12.34 16.90 -16.78
N ARG A 231 13.09 17.82 -17.38
CA ARG A 231 13.28 17.87 -18.83
C ARG A 231 13.93 16.58 -19.36
N LYS A 232 15.01 16.12 -18.71
CA LYS A 232 15.67 14.87 -19.05
C LYS A 232 14.76 13.65 -18.87
N MET A 233 13.89 13.68 -17.86
CA MET A 233 12.90 12.64 -17.61
C MET A 233 11.78 12.63 -18.66
N LEU A 234 11.36 13.81 -19.14
CA LEU A 234 10.35 13.96 -20.18
C LEU A 234 10.88 13.66 -21.60
N GLU A 235 12.19 13.71 -21.80
CA GLU A 235 12.85 13.25 -23.04
C GLU A 235 12.78 11.72 -23.21
N ASP A 236 12.69 10.98 -22.10
CA ASP A 236 12.41 9.54 -22.16
C ASP A 236 10.91 9.32 -22.44
N LYS A 237 10.63 8.90 -23.68
CA LYS A 237 9.29 8.60 -24.22
C LYS A 237 8.46 7.67 -23.32
N ARG A 238 9.11 6.74 -22.63
CA ARG A 238 8.44 5.78 -21.75
C ARG A 238 8.05 6.43 -20.44
N THR A 239 9.00 7.10 -19.79
CA THR A 239 8.77 7.76 -18.51
C THR A 239 7.79 8.92 -18.64
N SER A 240 7.86 9.69 -19.73
CA SER A 240 6.86 10.73 -20.03
C SER A 240 5.45 10.16 -20.16
N TYR A 241 5.30 9.00 -20.83
CA TYR A 241 4.01 8.35 -21.00
C TYR A 241 3.46 7.81 -19.68
N GLU A 242 4.29 7.16 -18.86
CA GLU A 242 3.92 6.67 -17.53
C GLU A 242 3.51 7.82 -16.59
N LEU A 243 4.26 8.92 -16.60
CA LEU A 243 3.98 10.11 -15.80
C LEU A 243 2.72 10.84 -16.22
N LEU A 244 2.32 10.78 -17.50
CA LEU A 244 1.10 11.38 -18.03
C LEU A 244 -0.14 10.47 -17.83
N CYS A 245 0.04 9.15 -17.91
CA CYS A 245 -1.06 8.20 -17.72
C CYS A 245 -1.45 8.04 -16.24
N GLY A 246 -0.49 8.19 -15.33
CA GLY A 246 -0.69 8.09 -13.88
C GLY A 246 -1.35 9.32 -13.23
N THR A 247 -1.65 10.39 -13.97
CA THR A 247 -2.03 11.68 -13.35
C THR A 247 -3.50 11.83 -12.96
N GLY A 248 -4.38 10.87 -13.27
CA GLY A 248 -5.83 10.97 -13.02
C GLY A 248 -6.53 12.03 -13.90
N LYS A 249 -5.94 13.23 -14.01
CA LYS A 249 -6.38 14.38 -14.80
C LYS A 249 -6.43 14.03 -16.29
N PHE A 250 -7.60 14.30 -16.90
CA PHE A 250 -7.92 14.27 -18.33
C PHE A 250 -6.77 14.71 -19.25
N LYS A 251 -5.87 13.83 -19.69
CA LYS A 251 -4.76 14.24 -20.58
C LYS A 251 -4.47 13.17 -21.65
N SER A 252 -4.46 13.59 -22.92
CA SER A 252 -4.45 12.74 -24.11
C SER A 252 -3.04 12.49 -24.67
N HIS A 253 -2.89 11.40 -25.44
CA HIS A 253 -1.67 11.03 -26.15
C HIS A 253 -1.16 12.10 -27.15
N ARG A 254 -2.03 13.00 -27.64
CA ARG A 254 -1.62 14.04 -28.62
C ARG A 254 -0.94 15.25 -28.00
N ALA A 255 -1.18 15.53 -26.71
CA ALA A 255 -0.40 16.53 -25.96
C ALA A 255 1.09 16.16 -25.90
N TYR A 256 1.40 14.87 -26.01
CA TYR A 256 2.77 14.37 -26.08
C TYR A 256 3.42 14.56 -27.46
N GLU A 257 2.67 14.42 -28.55
CA GLU A 257 3.19 14.68 -29.91
C GLU A 257 3.45 16.18 -30.13
N GLY A 258 2.58 17.07 -29.63
CA GLY A 258 2.78 18.52 -29.74
C GLY A 258 3.97 19.08 -28.94
N ILE A 259 4.48 18.34 -27.95
CA ILE A 259 5.66 18.72 -27.15
C ILE A 259 6.96 18.16 -27.77
N ASN A 260 6.87 17.05 -28.52
CA ASN A 260 8.02 16.42 -29.18
C ASN A 260 8.21 16.83 -30.64
N ASP A 261 7.20 17.42 -31.28
CA ASP A 261 7.35 17.98 -32.61
C ASP A 261 7.79 19.44 -32.50
N ASN A 262 9.10 19.65 -32.59
CA ASN A 262 9.69 20.97 -32.84
C ASN A 262 9.50 21.34 -34.33
N ARG A 263 8.24 21.32 -34.80
CA ARG A 263 7.79 21.57 -36.18
C ARG A 263 6.42 22.25 -36.09
N PHE A 264 6.17 23.46 -36.56
CA PHE A 264 6.23 23.93 -37.96
C PHE A 264 6.60 22.87 -39.00
#